data_AF-A0A6L3XCA8-F1
#
_entry.id   AF-A0A6L3XCA8-F1
#
_cell.length_a   1.000
_cell.length_b   1.000
_cell.length_c   1.000
_cell.angle_alpha   90.00
_cell.angle_beta   90.00
_cell.angle_gamma   90.00
#
_symmetry.space_group_name_H-M   'P 1'
#
loop_
_entity.id
_entity.type
_entity.pdbx_description
1 polymer ?
#
loop_
_entity_poly.entity_id
_entity_poly.type
_entity_poly.pdbx_seq_one_letter_code
_entity_poly.pdbx_strand_id
1 'polypeptide(L)'
;GMDRDGARYLFALRLMPLFPFFLVNLLMGLTRLRVRHYWWVSQLAMLPATVIYLNAGRELGKLTALRDILSPGLLFAFTLLGLLPLVTRWLFSRYIPSIKK
;
A
#
# COMPACT_ATOMS: atom_id res chain seq x y z
N GLY A 1 14.67 7.89 15.34
CA GLY A 1 13.84 9.09 15.63
C GLY A 1 13.39 9.71 14.32
N MET A 2 12.27 10.44 14.28
CA MET A 2 11.63 10.89 13.03
C MET A 2 12.59 11.61 12.06
N ASP A 3 13.55 12.37 12.58
CA ASP A 3 14.57 13.07 11.78
C ASP A 3 15.58 12.14 11.07
N ARG A 4 15.81 10.93 11.59
CA ARG A 4 16.73 9.93 10.99
C ARG A 4 16.02 8.82 10.23
N ASP A 5 14.81 8.44 10.68
CA ASP A 5 14.08 7.29 10.15
C ASP A 5 12.79 7.67 9.38
N GLY A 6 12.52 8.96 9.15
CA GLY A 6 11.26 9.44 8.56
C GLY A 6 10.90 8.80 7.21
N ALA A 7 11.90 8.48 6.38
CA ALA A 7 11.70 7.73 5.13
C ALA A 7 11.24 6.29 5.38
N ARG A 8 11.79 5.61 6.39
CA ARG A 8 11.39 4.25 6.77
C ARG A 8 9.98 4.24 7.34
N TYR A 9 9.65 5.21 8.20
CA TYR A 9 8.30 5.39 8.74
C TYR A 9 7.28 5.68 7.64
N LEU A 10 7.60 6.55 6.68
CA LEU A 10 6.74 6.82 5.54
C LEU A 10 6.53 5.57 4.69
N PHE A 11 7.61 4.84 4.36
CA PHE A 11 7.53 3.61 3.58
C PHE A 11 6.58 2.60 4.24
N ALA A 12 6.79 2.40 5.54
CA ALA A 12 5.94 1.58 6.37
C ALA A 12 4.45 2.04 6.27
N LEU A 13 4.15 3.27 6.64
CA LEU A 13 2.77 3.78 6.66
C LEU A 13 2.08 3.71 5.30
N ARG A 14 2.83 3.83 4.20
CA ARG A 14 2.30 3.72 2.81
C ARG A 14 1.99 2.29 2.41
N LEU A 15 2.79 1.34 2.88
CA LEU A 15 2.61 -0.07 2.57
C LEU A 15 1.46 -0.67 3.39
N MET A 16 1.20 -0.14 4.58
CA MET A 16 0.14 -0.60 5.47
C MET A 16 -1.16 0.16 5.18
N PRO A 17 -2.22 -0.49 4.65
CA PRO A 17 -3.47 0.18 4.28
C PRO A 17 -4.37 0.52 5.49
N LEU A 18 -3.77 0.71 6.68
CA LEU A 18 -4.49 0.93 7.94
C LEU A 18 -4.97 2.36 8.11
N PHE A 19 -4.24 3.32 7.52
CA PHE A 19 -4.55 4.74 7.64
C PHE A 19 -4.93 5.33 6.29
N PRO A 20 -5.89 6.27 6.26
CA PRO A 20 -6.19 7.02 5.05
C PRO A 20 -4.96 7.79 4.56
N PHE A 21 -4.73 7.82 3.24
CA PHE A 21 -3.56 8.48 2.67
C PHE A 21 -3.49 9.98 2.97
N PHE A 22 -4.63 10.67 3.04
CA PHE A 22 -4.65 12.10 3.37
C PHE A 22 -4.11 12.38 4.78
N LEU A 23 -4.40 11.48 5.73
CA LEU A 23 -3.94 11.62 7.10
C LEU A 23 -2.42 11.45 7.17
N VAL A 24 -1.88 10.44 6.48
CA VAL A 24 -0.42 10.23 6.35
C VAL A 24 0.23 11.47 5.70
N ASN A 25 -0.36 12.02 4.63
CA ASN A 25 0.17 13.22 3.98
C ASN A 25 0.26 14.41 4.95
N LEU A 26 -0.80 14.65 5.73
CA LEU A 26 -0.85 15.75 6.70
C LEU A 26 0.19 15.56 7.82
N LEU A 27 0.25 14.37 8.40
CA LEU A 27 1.22 14.04 9.45
C LEU A 27 2.67 14.22 8.96
N MET A 28 2.95 13.80 7.73
CA MET A 28 4.28 13.94 7.15
C MET A 28 4.61 15.40 6.80
N GLY A 29 3.61 16.21 6.46
CA GLY A 29 3.75 17.65 6.26
C GLY A 29 4.17 18.42 7.52
N LEU A 30 3.93 17.84 8.71
CA LEU A 30 4.37 18.39 10.00
C LEU A 30 5.82 17.98 10.36
N THR A 31 6.48 17.17 9.54
CA THR A 31 7.82 16.63 9.82
C THR A 31 8.90 17.36 9.01
N ARG A 32 10.17 17.20 9.41
CA ARG A 32 11.33 17.77 8.69
C ARG A 32 11.74 16.95 7.46
N LEU A 33 10.90 16.02 7.00
CA LEU A 33 11.24 15.15 5.87
C LEU A 33 11.32 15.96 4.57
N ARG A 34 12.46 15.89 3.87
CA ARG A 34 12.64 16.57 2.57
C ARG A 34 11.62 16.05 1.55
N VAL A 35 11.02 16.97 0.79
CA VAL A 35 10.01 16.66 -0.25
C VAL A 35 10.48 15.59 -1.25
N ARG A 36 11.77 15.63 -1.65
CA ARG A 36 12.34 14.62 -2.57
C ARG A 36 12.32 13.20 -1.99
N HIS A 37 12.62 13.05 -0.70
CA HIS A 37 12.55 11.74 -0.03
C HIS A 37 11.10 11.29 0.11
N TYR A 38 10.21 12.21 0.50
CA TYR A 38 8.78 11.93 0.57
C TYR A 38 8.24 11.41 -0.77
N TRP A 39 8.59 12.07 -1.87
CA TRP A 39 8.14 11.71 -3.21
C TRP A 39 8.63 10.31 -3.62
N TRP A 40 9.95 10.08 -3.65
CA TRP A 40 10.51 8.80 -4.11
C TRP A 40 10.08 7.61 -3.26
N VAL A 41 10.05 7.78 -1.93
CA VAL A 41 9.62 6.71 -1.01
C VAL A 41 8.14 6.39 -1.20
N SER A 42 7.29 7.42 -1.37
CA SER A 42 5.86 7.20 -1.61
C SER A 42 5.63 6.44 -2.92
N GLN A 43 6.36 6.77 -3.99
CA GLN A 43 6.27 6.02 -5.25
C GLN A 43 6.62 4.54 -5.04
N LEU A 44 7.79 4.25 -4.46
CA LEU A 44 8.24 2.88 -4.24
C LEU A 44 7.28 2.07 -3.35
N ALA A 45 6.78 2.67 -2.27
CA ALA A 45 5.87 1.98 -1.36
C ALA A 45 4.48 1.73 -1.97
N MET A 46 3.99 2.65 -2.79
CA MET A 46 2.63 2.57 -3.36
C MET A 46 2.56 1.76 -4.65
N LEU A 47 3.66 1.64 -5.41
CA LEU A 47 3.69 0.95 -6.69
C LEU A 47 3.06 -0.46 -6.68
N PRO A 48 3.37 -1.36 -5.72
CA PRO A 48 2.77 -2.70 -5.70
C PRO A 48 1.25 -2.66 -5.56
N ALA A 49 0.75 -1.82 -4.65
CA ALA A 49 -0.69 -1.64 -4.45
C ALA A 49 -1.33 -1.06 -5.72
N THR A 50 -0.73 -0.03 -6.31
CA THR A 50 -1.21 0.58 -7.56
C THR A 50 -1.34 -0.45 -8.69
N VAL A 51 -0.34 -1.32 -8.88
CA VAL A 51 -0.38 -2.38 -9.90
C VAL A 51 -1.55 -3.35 -9.65
N ILE A 52 -1.76 -3.77 -8.40
CA ILE A 52 -2.86 -4.66 -8.03
C ILE A 52 -4.22 -3.98 -8.29
N TYR A 53 -4.38 -2.73 -7.86
CA TYR A 53 -5.62 -1.98 -8.09
C TYR A 53 -5.89 -1.73 -9.57
N LEU A 54 -4.89 -1.39 -10.37
CA LEU A 54 -5.02 -1.21 -11.82
C LEU A 54 -5.42 -2.52 -12.51
N ASN A 55 -4.79 -3.65 -12.13
CA ASN A 55 -5.15 -4.96 -12.67
C ASN A 55 -6.59 -5.33 -12.31
N ALA A 56 -6.98 -5.16 -11.04
CA ALA A 56 -8.35 -5.39 -10.61
C ALA A 56 -9.36 -4.50 -11.35
N GLY A 57 -9.07 -3.21 -11.52
CA GLY A 57 -9.91 -2.30 -12.30
C GLY A 57 -10.05 -2.72 -13.76
N ARG A 58 -8.96 -3.18 -14.39
CA ARG A 58 -8.98 -3.73 -15.76
C ARG A 58 -9.87 -4.97 -15.86
N GLU A 59 -9.77 -5.90 -14.91
CA GLU A 59 -10.60 -7.12 -14.93
C GLU A 59 -12.08 -6.80 -14.63
N LEU A 60 -12.36 -5.84 -13.74
CA LEU A 60 -13.71 -5.33 -13.50
C LEU A 60 -14.32 -4.68 -14.74
N GLY A 61 -13.55 -3.90 -15.50
CA GLY A 61 -14.02 -3.24 -16.73
C GLY A 61 -14.34 -4.20 -17.88
N LYS A 62 -13.90 -5.46 -17.81
CA LYS A 62 -14.25 -6.53 -18.78
C LYS A 62 -15.53 -7.27 -18.41
N LEU A 63 -16.13 -7.00 -17.25
CA LEU A 63 -17.36 -7.67 -16.82
C LEU A 63 -18.52 -7.30 -17.74
N THR A 64 -19.00 -8.28 -18.49
CA THR A 64 -20.17 -8.12 -19.38
C THR A 64 -21.38 -8.89 -18.86
N ALA A 65 -21.16 -9.91 -18.04
CA ALA A 65 -22.20 -10.73 -17.43
C ALA A 65 -21.79 -11.21 -16.01
N LEU A 66 -22.78 -11.60 -15.20
CA LEU A 66 -22.55 -12.05 -13.81
C LEU A 66 -21.63 -13.29 -13.70
N ARG A 67 -21.62 -14.15 -14.72
CA ARG A 67 -20.71 -15.31 -14.81
C ARG A 67 -19.23 -14.91 -14.91
N ASP A 68 -18.95 -13.71 -15.43
CA ASP A 68 -17.58 -13.21 -15.62
C ASP A 68 -16.93 -12.87 -14.26
N ILE A 69 -17.74 -12.76 -13.20
CA ILE A 69 -17.28 -12.57 -11.82
C ILE A 69 -16.49 -13.79 -11.32
N LEU A 70 -16.82 -14.98 -11.80
CA LEU A 70 -16.11 -16.23 -11.49
C LEU A 70 -14.95 -16.49 -12.46
N SER A 71 -14.60 -15.52 -13.31
CA SER A 71 -13.48 -15.69 -14.24
C SER A 71 -12.15 -15.86 -13.50
N PRO A 72 -11.21 -16.67 -14.01
CA PRO A 72 -9.89 -16.84 -13.39
C PRO A 72 -9.15 -15.52 -13.16
N GLY A 73 -9.31 -14.55 -14.06
CA GLY A 73 -8.70 -13.22 -13.95
C GLY A 73 -9.24 -12.42 -12.77
N LEU A 74 -10.56 -12.39 -12.57
CA LEU A 74 -11.16 -11.65 -11.46
C LEU A 74 -10.94 -12.35 -10.12
N LEU A 75 -11.00 -13.69 -10.08
CA LEU A 75 -10.65 -14.45 -8.88
C LEU A 75 -9.20 -14.18 -8.46
N PHE A 76 -8.27 -14.13 -9.41
CA PHE A 76 -6.89 -13.76 -9.14
C PHE A 76 -6.77 -12.32 -8.63
N ALA A 77 -7.46 -11.36 -9.26
CA ALA A 77 -7.47 -9.97 -8.83
C ALA A 77 -8.02 -9.79 -7.41
N PHE A 78 -9.14 -10.44 -7.07
CA PHE A 78 -9.69 -10.42 -5.71
C PHE A 78 -8.79 -11.11 -4.70
N THR A 79 -8.16 -12.22 -5.09
CA THR A 79 -7.18 -12.91 -4.24
C THR A 79 -5.99 -11.99 -3.95
N LEU A 80 -5.44 -11.32 -4.96
CA LEU A 80 -4.37 -10.34 -4.76
C LEU A 80 -4.80 -9.17 -3.89
N LEU A 81 -6.00 -8.63 -4.10
CA LEU A 81 -6.56 -7.55 -3.27
C LEU A 81 -6.71 -7.97 -1.80
N GLY A 82 -7.20 -9.19 -1.55
CA GLY A 82 -7.35 -9.72 -0.20
C GLY A 82 -6.02 -10.11 0.46
N LEU A 83 -5.07 -10.63 -0.31
CA LEU A 83 -3.73 -10.98 0.17
C LEU A 83 -2.87 -9.76 0.47
N LEU A 84 -3.05 -8.65 -0.27
CA LEU A 84 -2.26 -7.44 -0.10
C LEU A 84 -2.20 -6.94 1.36
N PRO A 85 -3.31 -6.71 2.09
CA PRO A 85 -3.27 -6.30 3.50
C PRO A 85 -2.65 -7.36 4.43
N LEU A 86 -2.78 -8.66 4.11
CA LEU A 86 -2.20 -9.74 4.91
C LEU A 86 -0.68 -9.82 4.75
N VAL A 87 -0.19 -9.76 3.50
CA VAL A 87 1.24 -9.78 3.17
C VAL A 87 1.92 -8.55 3.75
N THR A 88 1.31 -7.37 3.63
CA THR A 88 1.86 -6.13 4.20
C THR A 88 1.93 -6.22 5.73
N ARG A 89 0.88 -6.71 6.40
CA ARG A 89 0.90 -6.97 7.85
C ARG A 89 1.99 -7.98 8.25
N TRP A 90 2.17 -9.06 7.49
CA TRP A 90 3.17 -10.09 7.77
C TRP A 90 4.61 -9.58 7.59
N LEU A 91 4.89 -8.86 6.49
CA LEU A 91 6.18 -8.23 6.24
C LEU A 91 6.56 -7.28 7.38
N PHE A 92 5.60 -6.49 7.84
CA PHE A 92 5.78 -5.61 8.97
C PHE A 92 6.14 -6.34 10.26
N SER A 93 5.37 -7.39 10.60
CA SER A 93 5.61 -8.18 11.81
C SER A 93 6.99 -8.82 11.85
N ARG A 94 7.61 -9.11 10.69
CA ARG A 94 8.94 -9.74 10.61
C ARG A 94 10.09 -8.74 10.56
N TYR A 95 9.91 -7.59 9.89
CA TYR A 95 11.03 -6.68 9.57
C TYR A 95 11.01 -5.36 10.33
N ILE A 96 9.92 -5.01 11.04
CA ILE A 96 9.83 -3.76 11.82
C ILE A 96 9.46 -4.12 13.28
N PRO A 97 10.43 -4.54 14.12
CA PRO A 97 10.17 -4.89 15.53
C PRO A 97 9.95 -3.68 16.45
N SER A 98 10.12 -2.45 15.95
CA SER A 98 10.36 -1.27 16.79
C SER A 98 9.11 -0.59 17.37
N ILE A 99 7.89 -1.07 17.12
CA ILE A 99 6.65 -0.41 17.59
C ILE A 99 6.09 -1.05 18.88
N LYS A 100 6.69 -2.14 19.37
CA LYS A 100 6.46 -2.63 20.74
C LYS A 100 7.54 -2.08 21.68
N LYS A 101 7.42 -0.82 22.06
CA LYS A 101 7.89 -0.32 23.36
C LYS A 101 7.16 0.95 23.71
#